data_AF-A0A8S3GHY8-F1
#
_entry.id   AF-A0A8S3GHY8-F1
#
_cell.length_a   1.000
_cell.length_b   1.000
_cell.length_c   1.000
_cell.angle_alpha   90.00
_cell.angle_beta   90.00
_cell.angle_gamma   90.00
#
_symmetry.space_group_name_H-M   'P 1'
#
loop_
_entity.id
_entity.type
_entity.pdbx_description
1 polymer ?
#
loop_
_entity_poly.entity_id
_entity_poly.type
_entity_poly.pdbx_seq_one_letter_code
_entity_poly.pdbx_strand_id
1 'polypeptide(L)'
;MTTRLLNHWLSFPKVSLKRLNNTKSYINLGTKMKLLNDKKQFEKALAIFDQHGINNITTLSNFAITQVLKACAHMRDIQRGKIIHNLIASETKNDIYVSSTLIYMYVHCGDMASAQSLLDSTKTKTPSMYGIM
;
A
#
# COMPACT_ATOMS: atom_id res chain seq x y z
N MET A 1 3.49 -30.06 -48.58
CA MET A 1 2.32 -30.95 -48.35
C MET A 1 2.32 -31.42 -46.88
N THR A 2 2.43 -30.52 -45.89
CA THR A 2 1.33 -29.78 -45.21
C THR A 2 0.37 -30.57 -44.31
N THR A 3 0.78 -31.69 -43.70
CA THR A 3 -0.08 -32.35 -42.67
C THR A 3 0.60 -32.80 -41.38
N ARG A 4 1.93 -32.74 -41.23
CA ARG A 4 2.60 -33.28 -40.01
C ARG A 4 2.84 -32.27 -38.88
N LEU A 5 2.69 -30.98 -39.13
CA LEU A 5 2.90 -29.93 -38.11
C LEU A 5 1.61 -29.35 -37.51
N LEU A 6 0.43 -29.65 -38.07
CA LEU A 6 -0.85 -29.19 -37.52
C LEU A 6 -1.36 -30.06 -36.36
N ASN A 7 -0.93 -31.31 -36.27
CA ASN A 7 -1.49 -32.28 -35.33
C ASN A 7 -0.79 -32.31 -33.96
N HIS A 8 0.32 -31.57 -33.79
CA HIS A 8 0.98 -31.42 -32.49
C HIS A 8 0.49 -30.19 -31.70
N TRP A 9 -0.34 -29.34 -32.31
CA TRP A 9 -0.91 -28.15 -31.66
C TRP A 9 -2.22 -28.39 -30.90
N LEU A 10 -2.86 -29.55 -31.09
CA LEU A 10 -4.14 -29.88 -30.44
C LEU A 10 -3.99 -30.58 -29.08
N SER A 11 -2.77 -30.92 -28.65
CA SER A 11 -2.47 -31.52 -27.33
C SER A 11 -1.94 -30.53 -26.29
N PHE A 12 -1.83 -29.24 -26.61
CA PHE A 12 -1.60 -28.27 -25.56
C PHE A 12 -2.88 -28.14 -24.72
N PRO A 13 -2.82 -28.37 -23.40
CA PRO A 13 -3.96 -28.10 -22.56
C PRO A 13 -4.37 -26.65 -22.81
N LYS A 14 -5.66 -26.41 -23.03
CA LYS A 14 -6.26 -25.08 -22.89
C LYS A 14 -6.00 -24.64 -21.46
N VAL A 15 -4.78 -24.17 -21.18
CA VAL A 15 -4.41 -23.52 -19.92
C VAL A 15 -5.10 -22.18 -19.98
N SER A 16 -6.40 -22.25 -19.69
CA SER A 16 -7.27 -21.23 -19.16
C SER A 16 -6.84 -19.81 -19.53
N LEU A 17 -7.40 -19.27 -20.61
CA LEU A 17 -7.49 -17.82 -20.84
C LEU A 17 -8.14 -17.09 -19.65
N LYS A 18 -8.77 -17.81 -18.71
CA LYS A 18 -9.12 -17.35 -17.36
C LYS A 18 -7.93 -16.86 -16.52
N ARG A 19 -6.72 -17.40 -16.72
CA ARG A 19 -5.49 -17.01 -16.02
C ARG A 19 -4.94 -15.67 -16.54
N LEU A 20 -5.16 -15.37 -17.82
CA LEU A 20 -4.75 -14.10 -18.44
C LEU A 20 -5.76 -12.97 -18.17
N ASN A 21 -7.05 -13.26 -17.98
CA ASN A 21 -7.99 -12.25 -17.51
C ASN A 21 -7.74 -11.86 -16.04
N ASN A 22 -7.02 -12.69 -15.30
CA ASN A 22 -6.58 -12.37 -13.95
C ASN A 22 -5.36 -11.42 -13.94
N THR A 23 -4.59 -11.24 -15.03
CA THR A 23 -3.38 -10.39 -15.02
C THR A 23 -3.63 -8.89 -14.98
N LYS A 24 -4.88 -8.44 -15.20
CA LYS A 24 -5.30 -7.06 -14.85
C LYS A 24 -5.40 -6.83 -13.31
N SER A 25 -5.33 -7.93 -12.54
CA SER A 25 -5.23 -8.00 -11.07
C SER A 25 -3.77 -8.10 -10.55
N TYR A 26 -2.76 -8.36 -11.40
CA TYR A 26 -1.40 -8.74 -10.94
C TYR A 26 -0.48 -7.57 -10.58
N ILE A 27 -0.87 -6.32 -10.79
CA ILE A 27 -0.19 -5.23 -10.10
C ILE A 27 -0.86 -5.12 -8.73
N ASN A 28 -0.25 -5.73 -7.72
CA ASN A 28 -0.60 -5.57 -6.31
C ASN A 28 -0.86 -4.07 -6.04
N LEU A 29 -1.94 -3.74 -5.31
CA LEU A 29 -2.30 -2.37 -4.98
C LEU A 29 -1.08 -1.58 -4.48
N GLY A 30 -0.25 -2.18 -3.62
CA GLY A 30 0.98 -1.54 -3.13
C GLY A 30 1.94 -1.13 -4.24
N THR A 31 2.10 -1.94 -5.29
CA THR A 31 2.95 -1.63 -6.45
C THR A 31 2.35 -0.52 -7.30
N LYS A 32 1.02 -0.52 -7.53
CA LYS A 32 0.34 0.57 -8.25
C LYS A 32 0.49 1.90 -7.49
N MET A 33 0.29 1.86 -6.18
CA MET A 33 0.42 3.03 -5.32
C MET A 33 1.84 3.55 -5.26
N LYS A 34 2.84 2.66 -5.13
CA LYS A 34 4.25 3.04 -5.21
C LYS A 34 4.56 3.75 -6.52
N LEU A 35 4.16 3.16 -7.66
CA LEU A 35 4.41 3.75 -8.98
C LEU A 35 3.81 5.16 -9.11
N LEU A 36 2.60 5.37 -8.59
CA LEU A 36 1.93 6.67 -8.65
C LEU A 36 2.55 7.69 -7.69
N ASN A 37 2.95 7.26 -6.48
CA ASN A 37 3.68 8.11 -5.53
C ASN A 37 5.04 8.55 -6.10
N ASP A 38 5.79 7.63 -6.71
CA ASP A 38 7.08 7.94 -7.34
C ASP A 38 6.91 8.95 -8.50
N LYS A 39 5.76 8.94 -9.17
CA LYS A 39 5.36 9.93 -10.20
C LYS A 39 4.71 11.19 -9.63
N LYS A 40 4.63 11.33 -8.30
CA LYS A 40 3.95 12.43 -7.59
C LYS A 40 2.46 12.59 -7.96
N GLN A 41 1.83 11.52 -8.43
CA GLN A 41 0.39 11.48 -8.77
C GLN A 41 -0.43 11.01 -7.57
N PHE A 42 -0.33 11.71 -6.44
CA PHE A 42 -0.88 11.28 -5.16
C PHE A 42 -2.41 11.19 -5.16
N GLU A 43 -3.09 12.13 -5.83
CA GLU A 43 -4.55 12.08 -5.99
C GLU A 43 -5.00 10.80 -6.71
N LYS A 44 -4.31 10.42 -7.80
CA LYS A 44 -4.60 9.17 -8.51
C LYS A 44 -4.27 7.94 -7.66
N ALA A 45 -3.20 8.02 -6.86
CA ALA A 45 -2.86 6.93 -5.93
C ALA A 45 -3.99 6.69 -4.92
N LEU A 46 -4.54 7.77 -4.36
CA LEU A 46 -5.67 7.70 -3.45
C LEU A 46 -6.96 7.26 -4.15
N ALA A 47 -7.23 7.71 -5.38
CA ALA A 47 -8.37 7.25 -6.15
C ALA A 47 -8.34 5.73 -6.41
N ILE A 48 -7.16 5.16 -6.69
CA ILE A 48 -7.01 3.70 -6.82
C ILE A 48 -7.21 3.00 -5.47
N PHE A 49 -6.75 3.59 -4.37
CA PHE A 49 -7.02 3.05 -3.02
C PHE A 49 -8.51 3.09 -2.68
N ASP A 50 -9.19 4.18 -2.99
CA ASP A 50 -10.64 4.34 -2.75
C ASP A 50 -11.45 3.32 -3.58
N GLN A 51 -11.03 3.01 -4.81
CA GLN A 51 -11.59 1.91 -5.60
C GLN A 51 -11.41 0.54 -4.95
N HIS A 52 -10.30 0.33 -4.22
CA HIS A 52 -10.06 -0.91 -3.50
C HIS A 52 -10.89 -1.01 -2.21
N GLY A 53 -11.35 0.14 -1.68
CA GLY A 53 -12.18 0.22 -0.49
C GLY A 53 -11.36 0.20 0.79
N ILE A 54 -11.54 1.23 1.62
CA ILE A 54 -10.81 1.40 2.88
C ILE A 54 -11.01 0.23 3.86
N ASN A 55 -12.15 -0.46 3.78
CA ASN A 55 -12.46 -1.63 4.61
C ASN A 55 -11.53 -2.83 4.34
N ASN A 56 -10.89 -2.88 3.17
CA ASN A 56 -9.97 -3.96 2.80
C ASN A 56 -8.53 -3.69 3.27
N ILE A 57 -8.27 -2.59 3.99
CA ILE A 57 -6.91 -2.20 4.36
C ILE A 57 -6.19 -3.24 5.22
N THR A 58 -6.91 -3.96 6.07
CA THR A 58 -6.35 -5.03 6.93
C THR A 58 -5.88 -6.25 6.13
N THR A 59 -6.32 -6.38 4.88
CA THR A 59 -5.85 -7.43 3.95
C THR A 59 -4.61 -7.01 3.16
N LEU A 60 -4.22 -5.73 3.24
CA LEU A 60 -3.08 -5.21 2.53
C LEU A 60 -1.77 -5.53 3.26
N SER A 61 -0.68 -5.64 2.50
CA SER A 61 0.64 -5.73 3.11
C SER A 61 1.03 -4.40 3.76
N ASN A 62 1.87 -4.47 4.80
CA ASN A 62 2.47 -3.29 5.44
C ASN A 62 3.14 -2.35 4.42
N PHE A 63 3.77 -2.91 3.39
CA PHE A 63 4.29 -2.15 2.27
C PHE A 63 3.20 -1.31 1.57
N ALA A 64 2.06 -1.91 1.20
CA ALA A 64 0.97 -1.17 0.55
C ALA A 64 0.40 -0.09 1.48
N ILE A 65 0.20 -0.40 2.77
CA ILE A 65 -0.25 0.56 3.79
C ILE A 65 0.68 1.78 3.83
N THR A 66 2.00 1.58 3.83
CA THR A 66 2.96 2.69 3.82
C THR A 66 2.83 3.57 2.58
N GLN A 67 2.50 2.99 1.41
CA GLN A 67 2.27 3.79 0.19
C GLN A 67 0.99 4.63 0.29
N VAL A 68 -0.08 4.09 0.89
CA VAL A 68 -1.32 4.84 1.15
C VAL A 68 -1.05 6.03 2.07
N LEU A 69 -0.36 5.78 3.19
CA LEU A 69 -0.05 6.80 4.17
C LEU A 69 0.84 7.92 3.60
N LYS A 70 1.82 7.59 2.76
CA LYS A 70 2.63 8.58 2.03
C LYS A 70 1.77 9.44 1.10
N ALA A 71 0.83 8.84 0.38
CA ALA A 71 -0.08 9.58 -0.48
C ALA A 71 -0.97 10.53 0.36
N CYS A 72 -1.48 10.07 1.51
CA CYS A 72 -2.26 10.90 2.43
C CYS A 72 -1.44 12.08 2.96
N ALA A 73 -0.18 11.85 3.33
CA ALA A 73 0.74 12.89 3.81
C ALA A 73 0.96 14.00 2.77
N HIS A 74 1.19 13.61 1.50
CA HIS A 74 1.37 14.58 0.41
C HIS A 74 0.10 15.34 0.06
N MET A 75 -1.06 14.69 0.16
CA MET A 75 -2.37 15.33 -0.06
C MET A 75 -2.91 16.07 1.17
N ARG A 76 -2.18 16.06 2.29
CA ARG A 76 -2.61 16.61 3.58
C ARG A 76 -3.97 16.04 4.05
N ASP A 77 -4.28 14.79 3.71
CA ASP A 77 -5.55 14.14 4.04
C ASP A 77 -5.49 13.47 5.41
N ILE A 78 -5.64 14.31 6.45
CA ILE A 78 -5.62 13.86 7.85
C ILE A 78 -6.80 12.93 8.19
N GLN A 79 -7.96 13.12 7.56
CA GLN A 79 -9.15 12.35 7.88
C GLN A 79 -8.98 10.90 7.43
N ARG A 80 -8.54 10.68 6.18
CA ARG A 80 -8.21 9.34 5.69
C ARG A 80 -7.09 8.72 6.52
N GLY A 81 -6.05 9.49 6.86
CA GLY A 81 -4.95 9.04 7.71
C GLY A 81 -5.40 8.53 9.10
N LYS A 82 -6.33 9.23 9.76
CA LYS A 82 -6.88 8.81 11.06
C LYS A 82 -7.74 7.55 10.96
N ILE A 83 -8.57 7.44 9.93
CA ILE A 83 -9.37 6.23 9.70
C ILE A 83 -8.45 5.03 9.47
N ILE A 84 -7.42 5.19 8.64
CA ILE A 84 -6.42 4.15 8.39
C ILE A 84 -5.76 3.73 9.71
N HIS A 85 -5.22 4.68 10.48
CA HIS A 85 -4.56 4.39 11.77
C HIS A 85 -5.45 3.56 12.71
N ASN A 86 -6.73 3.91 12.83
CA ASN A 86 -7.67 3.15 13.65
C ASN A 86 -7.88 1.71 13.14
N LEU A 87 -7.91 1.51 11.82
CA LEU A 87 -8.07 0.19 11.21
C LEU A 87 -6.81 -0.69 11.32
N ILE A 88 -5.63 -0.08 11.43
CA ILE A 88 -4.32 -0.78 11.46
C ILE A 88 -3.62 -0.68 12.83
N ALA A 89 -4.38 -0.45 13.90
CA ALA A 89 -3.83 -0.19 15.23
C ALA A 89 -2.97 -1.36 15.76
N SER A 90 -3.29 -2.60 15.36
CA SER A 90 -2.51 -3.80 15.67
C SER A 90 -1.17 -3.83 14.93
N GLU A 91 -1.18 -3.53 13.65
CA GLU A 91 -0.04 -3.56 12.73
C GLU A 91 0.97 -2.48 13.09
N THR A 92 0.47 -1.31 13.51
CA THR A 92 1.27 -0.20 13.99
C THR A 92 2.21 -0.63 15.12
N LYS A 93 1.74 -1.51 16.03
CA LYS A 93 2.57 -2.00 17.14
C LYS A 93 3.64 -3.01 16.71
N ASN A 94 3.45 -3.67 15.57
CA ASN A 94 4.26 -4.80 15.12
C ASN A 94 5.26 -4.43 14.02
N ASP A 95 5.04 -3.34 13.29
CA ASP A 95 5.90 -2.92 12.18
C ASP A 95 6.36 -1.46 12.36
N ILE A 96 7.67 -1.29 12.55
CA ILE A 96 8.31 0.01 12.73
C ILE A 96 8.19 0.91 11.48
N TYR A 97 8.16 0.33 10.27
CA TYR A 97 8.01 1.10 9.04
C TYR A 97 6.60 1.66 8.91
N VAL A 98 5.58 0.89 9.29
CA VAL A 98 4.19 1.38 9.34
C VAL A 98 4.06 2.51 10.36
N SER A 99 4.56 2.30 11.57
CA SER A 99 4.60 3.34 12.62
C SER A 99 5.31 4.62 12.17
N SER A 100 6.49 4.48 11.56
CA SER A 100 7.28 5.62 11.09
C SER A 100 6.56 6.38 9.98
N THR A 101 5.87 5.66 9.09
CA THR A 101 5.10 6.28 8.02
C THR A 101 3.83 6.96 8.55
N LEU A 102 3.22 6.45 9.62
CA LEU A 102 2.12 7.13 10.33
C LEU A 102 2.59 8.43 10.98
N ILE A 103 3.74 8.42 11.67
CA ILE A 103 4.35 9.63 12.23
C ILE A 103 4.62 10.65 11.12
N TYR A 104 5.26 10.22 10.04
CA TYR A 104 5.48 11.05 8.85
C TYR A 104 4.17 11.66 8.34
N MET A 105 3.12 10.86 8.21
CA MET A 105 1.81 11.34 7.77
C MET A 105 1.22 12.37 8.73
N TYR A 106 1.25 12.14 10.04
CA TYR A 106 0.73 13.10 11.02
C TYR A 106 1.50 14.42 11.04
N VAL A 107 2.84 14.37 10.99
CA VAL A 107 3.69 15.57 10.88
C VAL A 107 3.35 16.35 9.61
N HIS A 108 3.27 15.65 8.48
CA HIS A 108 2.86 16.24 7.21
C HIS A 108 1.38 16.61 7.19
N CYS A 109 0.54 16.24 8.14
CA CYS A 109 -0.83 16.73 8.20
C CYS A 109 -1.02 17.83 9.26
N GLY A 110 0.06 18.19 9.98
CA GLY A 110 0.03 19.22 11.03
C GLY A 110 -0.49 18.75 12.38
N ASP A 111 -0.77 17.45 12.56
CA ASP A 111 -1.25 16.87 13.83
C ASP A 111 -0.06 16.39 14.66
N MET A 112 0.70 17.36 15.18
CA MET A 112 1.91 17.10 15.95
C MET A 112 1.65 16.34 17.25
N ALA A 113 0.48 16.53 17.86
CA ALA A 113 0.08 15.81 19.08
C ALA A 113 -0.03 14.30 18.81
N SER A 114 -0.69 13.91 17.73
CA SER A 114 -0.79 12.49 17.34
C SER A 114 0.56 11.91 16.93
N ALA A 115 1.37 12.68 16.20
CA ALA A 115 2.72 12.27 15.82
C ALA A 115 3.60 11.99 17.05
N GLN A 116 3.59 12.90 18.02
CA GLN A 116 4.36 12.77 19.26
C GLN A 116 3.86 11.60 20.10
N SER A 117 2.55 11.44 20.25
CA SER A 117 1.98 10.30 20.99
C SER A 117 2.38 8.97 20.38
N LEU A 118 2.39 8.85 19.04
CA LEU A 118 2.83 7.63 18.38
C LEU A 118 4.33 7.41 18.56
N LEU A 119 5.13 8.47 18.42
CA LEU A 119 6.57 8.42 18.62
C LEU A 119 6.94 7.99 20.04
N ASP A 120 6.25 8.48 21.06
CA ASP A 120 6.53 8.08 22.44
C ASP A 120 6.12 6.63 22.71
N SER A 121 5.04 6.16 22.05
CA SER A 121 4.68 4.74 22.07
C SER A 121 5.73 3.84 21.38
N THR A 122 6.46 4.35 20.39
CA THR A 122 7.51 3.59 19.68
C THR A 122 8.90 3.73 20.29
N LYS A 123 9.24 4.83 20.97
CA LYS A 123 10.51 5.03 21.70
C LYS A 123 10.75 4.02 22.82
N THR A 124 9.68 3.46 23.38
CA THR A 124 9.78 2.34 24.34
C THR A 124 10.30 1.04 23.70
N LYS A 125 10.42 0.99 22.36
CA LYS A 125 10.87 -0.20 21.61
C LYS A 125 12.27 -0.07 21.00
N THR A 126 12.74 1.12 20.63
CA THR A 126 14.17 1.35 20.28
C THR A 126 14.60 2.83 20.45
N PRO A 127 15.81 3.12 20.98
CA PRO A 127 16.28 4.50 21.22
C PRO A 127 16.66 5.35 19.99
N SER A 128 16.64 4.84 18.75
CA SER A 128 17.39 5.43 17.62
C SER A 128 16.58 6.08 16.48
N MET A 129 15.30 6.42 16.68
CA MET A 129 14.44 6.92 15.60
C MET A 129 14.79 8.35 15.08
N TYR A 130 15.67 9.08 15.77
CA TYR A 130 16.03 10.47 15.40
C TYR A 130 16.88 10.62 14.13
N GLY A 131 17.31 9.53 13.48
CA GLY A 131 18.27 9.58 12.37
C GLY A 131 17.71 9.49 10.94
N ILE A 132 16.40 9.33 10.73
CA ILE A 132 15.82 9.06 9.39
C ILE A 132 14.65 10.01 9.04
N MET A 133 14.53 11.16 9.71
CA MET A 133 13.58 12.20 9.31
C MET A 133 14.28 13.36 8.61
#